data_AF-A0A9P6KYF7-F1
#
_entry.id   AF-A0A9P6KYF7-F1
#
_cell.length_a   1.000
_cell.length_b   1.000
_cell.length_c   1.000
_cell.angle_alpha   90.00
_cell.angle_beta   90.00
_cell.angle_gamma   90.00
#
_symmetry.space_group_name_H-M   'P 1'
#
loop_
_entity.id
_entity.type
_entity.pdbx_description
1 polymer ?
#
loop_
_entity_poly.entity_id
_entity_poly.type
_entity_poly.pdbx_seq_one_letter_code
_entity_poly.pdbx_strand_id
1 'polypeptide(L)'
;MNNIELSEMVKLLKKRFGGQQNTDITLTRFLSRTELTSREEFSEMLKDASVLNERKLISTVALAQMIVQKAPSGIKALFYQTSCAVTTWEEFVQKGEEISWIAFPDKILSRVSAQYTRQNTNYRKQLPVRIYNGPRNTRQAEYCALHGQGVMQQRIVNSLQRLWKGKGVGLGNQ
;
A
#
# COMPACT_ATOMS: atom_id res chain seq x y z
N MET A 1 54.59 11.58 -25.14
CA MET A 1 53.97 10.32 -24.68
C MET A 1 54.00 10.34 -23.17
N ASN A 2 52.85 10.56 -22.53
CA ASN A 2 52.79 10.69 -21.07
C ASN A 2 52.87 9.29 -20.45
N ASN A 3 53.96 9.01 -19.73
CA ASN A 3 54.05 7.85 -18.86
C ASN A 3 53.03 8.05 -17.74
N ILE A 4 51.87 7.40 -17.85
CA ILE A 4 50.92 7.31 -16.75
C ILE A 4 51.60 6.43 -15.70
N GLU A 5 51.83 6.96 -14.52
CA GLU A 5 52.36 6.17 -13.42
C GLU A 5 51.40 5.01 -13.10
N LEU A 6 51.96 3.84 -12.80
CA LEU A 6 51.20 2.65 -12.40
C LEU A 6 50.25 2.95 -11.22
N SER A 7 50.66 3.86 -10.34
CA SER A 7 49.88 4.37 -9.20
C SER A 7 48.54 5.02 -9.63
N GLU A 8 48.58 5.78 -10.73
CA GLU A 8 47.47 6.50 -11.31
C GLU A 8 46.52 5.55 -12.05
N MET A 9 47.08 4.57 -12.76
CA MET A 9 46.30 3.51 -13.38
C MET A 9 45.53 2.68 -12.35
N VAL A 10 46.18 2.30 -11.23
CA VAL A 10 45.52 1.57 -10.14
C VAL A 10 44.43 2.41 -9.47
N LYS A 11 44.64 3.72 -9.28
CA LYS A 11 43.59 4.63 -8.78
C LYS A 11 42.39 4.68 -9.73
N LEU A 12 42.63 4.79 -11.03
CA LEU A 12 41.57 4.82 -12.03
C LEU A 12 40.81 3.49 -12.08
N LEU A 13 41.51 2.36 -12.01
CA LEU A 13 40.88 1.03 -11.97
C LEU A 13 40.07 0.83 -10.67
N LYS A 14 40.60 1.19 -9.50
CA LYS A 14 39.84 1.12 -8.24
C LYS A 14 38.63 2.04 -8.25
N LYS A 15 38.77 3.24 -8.81
CA LYS A 15 37.63 4.17 -9.00
C LYS A 15 36.58 3.58 -9.93
N ARG A 16 37.00 2.93 -11.01
CA ARG A 16 36.11 2.36 -12.03
C ARG A 16 35.41 1.08 -11.54
N PHE A 17 36.15 0.19 -10.87
CA PHE A 17 35.67 -1.15 -10.52
C PHE A 17 35.34 -1.36 -9.04
N GLY A 18 35.85 -0.52 -8.14
CA GLY A 18 35.70 -0.70 -6.69
C GLY A 18 34.27 -0.53 -6.15
N GLY A 19 33.35 0.02 -6.96
CA GLY A 19 31.96 0.22 -6.57
C GLY A 19 30.91 -0.30 -7.55
N GLN A 20 31.30 -0.67 -8.78
CA GLN A 20 30.33 -0.88 -9.86
C GLN A 20 29.50 -2.16 -9.65
N GLN A 21 30.14 -3.28 -9.31
CA GLN A 21 29.41 -4.54 -9.02
C GLN A 21 28.43 -4.38 -7.85
N ASN A 22 28.83 -3.68 -6.78
CA ASN A 22 27.92 -3.42 -5.65
C ASN A 22 26.73 -2.55 -6.06
N THR A 23 26.94 -1.62 -7.00
CA THR A 23 25.87 -0.77 -7.53
C THR A 23 24.85 -1.59 -8.30
N ASP A 24 25.31 -2.44 -9.21
CA ASP A 24 24.45 -3.23 -10.08
C ASP A 24 23.63 -4.22 -9.24
N ILE A 25 24.23 -4.80 -8.20
CA ILE A 25 23.55 -5.64 -7.22
C ILE A 25 22.49 -4.84 -6.45
N THR A 26 22.82 -3.65 -5.94
CA THR A 26 21.87 -2.79 -5.23
C THR A 26 20.70 -2.38 -6.12
N LEU A 27 20.96 -1.96 -7.36
CA LEU A 27 19.92 -1.60 -8.31
C LEU A 27 19.02 -2.80 -8.64
N THR A 28 19.62 -3.95 -8.95
CA THR A 28 18.87 -5.18 -9.26
C THR A 28 17.98 -5.57 -8.09
N ARG A 29 18.54 -5.57 -6.87
CA ARG A 29 17.80 -5.87 -5.63
C ARG A 29 16.66 -4.88 -5.40
N PHE A 30 16.90 -3.59 -5.60
CA PHE A 30 15.88 -2.56 -5.44
C PHE A 30 14.72 -2.74 -6.44
N LEU A 31 15.05 -3.02 -7.71
CA LEU A 31 14.06 -3.22 -8.76
C LEU A 31 13.23 -4.48 -8.55
N SER A 32 13.84 -5.58 -8.10
CA SER A 32 13.18 -6.88 -7.94
C SER A 32 12.23 -6.98 -6.74
N ARG A 33 12.30 -6.06 -5.76
CA ARG A 33 11.37 -6.05 -4.61
C ARG A 33 9.95 -5.68 -5.07
N THR A 34 8.98 -6.58 -4.93
CA THR A 34 7.59 -6.34 -5.36
C THR A 34 6.65 -6.01 -4.20
N GLU A 35 6.78 -6.69 -3.07
CA GLU A 35 5.95 -6.48 -1.88
C GLU A 35 6.82 -6.52 -0.62
N LEU A 36 6.62 -5.56 0.26
CA LEU A 36 7.36 -5.42 1.52
C LEU A 36 6.48 -5.94 2.64
N THR A 37 6.95 -6.99 3.31
CA THR A 37 6.16 -7.72 4.33
C THR A 37 6.54 -7.34 5.74
N SER A 38 7.74 -6.78 5.92
CA SER A 38 8.27 -6.36 7.22
C SER A 38 8.84 -4.94 7.18
N ARG A 39 8.97 -4.36 8.37
CA ARG A 39 9.59 -3.06 8.54
C ARG A 39 11.08 -3.11 8.22
N GLU A 40 11.74 -4.21 8.55
CA GLU A 40 13.15 -4.43 8.26
C GLU A 40 13.40 -4.43 6.75
N GLU A 41 12.57 -5.14 5.98
CA GLU A 41 12.62 -5.11 4.51
C GLU A 41 12.36 -3.70 3.95
N PHE A 42 11.45 -2.95 4.57
CA PHE A 42 11.16 -1.57 4.19
C PHE A 42 12.38 -0.66 4.43
N SER A 43 12.99 -0.75 5.61
CA SER A 43 14.18 0.02 5.97
C SER A 43 15.38 -0.31 5.07
N GLU A 44 15.57 -1.59 4.75
CA GLU A 44 16.60 -1.99 3.78
C GLU A 44 16.35 -1.42 2.39
N MET A 45 15.09 -1.39 1.92
CA MET A 45 14.77 -0.77 0.65
C MET A 45 15.10 0.72 0.66
N LEU A 46 14.80 1.43 1.74
CA LEU A 46 15.18 2.85 1.88
C LEU A 46 16.71 3.03 1.86
N LYS A 47 17.46 2.13 2.50
CA LYS A 47 18.94 2.15 2.44
C LYS A 47 19.46 1.90 1.03
N ASP A 48 18.93 0.89 0.34
CA ASP A 48 19.29 0.58 -1.06
C ASP A 48 18.99 1.82 -1.93
N ALA A 49 17.84 2.46 -1.75
CA ALA A 49 17.47 3.68 -2.45
C ALA A 49 18.42 4.85 -2.16
N SER A 50 18.80 5.07 -0.89
CA SER A 50 19.77 6.11 -0.54
C SER A 50 21.11 5.92 -1.25
N VAL A 51 21.61 4.68 -1.34
CA VAL A 51 22.83 4.38 -2.10
C VAL A 51 22.66 4.72 -3.60
N LEU A 52 21.48 4.44 -4.18
CA LEU A 52 21.19 4.79 -5.57
C LEU A 52 21.12 6.31 -5.80
N ASN A 53 20.56 7.05 -4.83
CA ASN A 53 20.47 8.51 -4.86
C ASN A 53 21.85 9.17 -4.72
N GLU A 54 22.66 8.72 -3.75
CA GLU A 54 24.04 9.21 -3.53
C GLU A 54 24.92 9.04 -4.77
N ARG A 55 24.75 7.91 -5.48
CA ARG A 55 25.48 7.60 -6.72
C ARG A 55 24.87 8.25 -7.95
N LYS A 56 23.77 9.00 -7.81
CA LYS A 56 23.06 9.72 -8.87
C LYS A 56 22.65 8.83 -10.05
N LEU A 57 22.27 7.59 -9.77
CA LEU A 57 21.89 6.61 -10.80
C LEU A 57 20.44 6.77 -11.24
N ILE A 58 19.60 7.26 -10.33
CA ILE A 58 18.18 7.51 -10.54
C ILE A 58 17.90 8.91 -9.99
N SER A 59 17.04 9.67 -10.66
CA SER A 59 16.64 10.98 -10.13
C SER A 59 15.86 10.81 -8.83
N THR A 60 16.07 11.72 -7.89
CA THR A 60 15.41 11.70 -6.56
C THR A 60 13.89 11.60 -6.69
N VAL A 61 13.29 12.31 -7.65
CA VAL A 61 11.85 12.28 -7.93
C VAL A 61 11.39 10.90 -8.41
N ALA A 62 12.10 10.30 -9.38
CA ALA A 62 11.75 8.98 -9.88
C ALA A 62 11.91 7.92 -8.78
N LEU A 63 12.97 8.02 -7.99
CA LEU A 63 13.24 7.10 -6.89
C LEU A 63 12.16 7.18 -5.79
N ALA A 64 11.73 8.39 -5.43
CA ALA A 64 10.62 8.59 -4.50
C ALA A 64 9.32 7.98 -5.04
N GLN A 65 9.00 8.19 -6.32
CA GLN A 65 7.83 7.57 -6.96
C GLN A 65 7.91 6.04 -6.97
N MET A 66 9.09 5.47 -7.23
CA MET A 66 9.30 4.01 -7.18
C MET A 66 9.07 3.46 -5.77
N ILE A 67 9.54 4.16 -4.74
CA ILE A 67 9.29 3.79 -3.34
C ILE A 67 7.80 3.86 -3.03
N VAL A 68 7.11 4.92 -3.43
CA VAL A 68 5.65 5.06 -3.28
C VAL A 68 4.94 3.87 -3.95
N GLN A 69 5.39 3.43 -5.12
CA GLN A 69 4.79 2.29 -5.81
C GLN A 69 4.97 0.97 -5.06
N LYS A 70 6.14 0.76 -4.45
CA LYS A 70 6.50 -0.45 -3.68
C LYS A 70 6.00 -0.42 -2.23
N ALA A 71 5.57 0.73 -1.72
CA ALA A 71 5.06 0.87 -0.36
C ALA A 71 3.76 0.07 -0.14
N PRO A 72 3.53 -0.47 1.07
CA PRO A 72 2.27 -1.11 1.42
C PRO A 72 1.07 -0.21 1.13
N SER A 73 -0.02 -0.81 0.64
CA SER A 73 -1.23 -0.08 0.22
C SER A 73 -1.79 0.83 1.31
N GLY A 74 -1.71 0.43 2.57
CA GLY A 74 -2.20 1.19 3.72
C GLY A 74 -1.47 2.52 3.98
N ILE A 75 -0.22 2.66 3.52
CA ILE A 75 0.59 3.89 3.72
C ILE A 75 0.93 4.61 2.42
N LYS A 76 0.56 4.04 1.27
CA LYS A 76 0.92 4.55 -0.06
C LYS A 76 0.49 6.00 -0.30
N ALA A 77 -0.69 6.38 0.17
CA ALA A 77 -1.20 7.75 0.08
C ALA A 77 -0.37 8.74 0.93
N LEU A 78 -0.01 8.34 2.15
CA LEU A 78 0.84 9.15 3.04
C LEU A 78 2.22 9.36 2.41
N PHE A 79 2.80 8.30 1.85
CA PHE A 79 4.09 8.37 1.17
C PHE A 79 4.07 9.26 -0.06
N TYR A 80 2.99 9.19 -0.86
CA TYR A 80 2.81 10.08 -2.00
C TYR A 80 2.79 11.54 -1.55
N GLN A 81 2.00 11.86 -0.53
CA GLN A 81 1.95 13.20 0.04
C GLN A 81 3.32 13.66 0.56
N THR A 82 4.05 12.79 1.26
CA THR A 82 5.43 13.06 1.71
C THR A 82 6.35 13.37 0.55
N SER A 83 6.30 12.58 -0.54
CA SER A 83 7.13 12.83 -1.73
C SER A 83 6.87 14.18 -2.40
N CYS A 84 5.67 14.74 -2.25
CA CYS A 84 5.33 16.06 -2.78
C CYS A 84 5.72 17.21 -1.83
N ALA A 85 5.85 16.93 -0.53
CA ALA A 85 6.02 17.94 0.51
C ALA A 85 7.48 18.15 0.93
N VAL A 86 8.30 17.10 0.92
CA VAL A 86 9.70 17.15 1.35
C VAL A 86 10.59 17.78 0.27
N THR A 87 11.62 18.49 0.72
CA THR A 87 12.54 19.20 -0.19
C THR A 87 13.85 18.45 -0.39
N THR A 88 14.23 17.64 0.60
CA THR A 88 15.47 16.86 0.59
C THR A 88 15.21 15.37 0.64
N TRP A 89 16.18 14.59 0.18
CA TRP A 89 16.09 13.13 0.19
C TRP A 89 16.12 12.58 1.62
N GLU A 90 16.91 13.21 2.47
CA GLU A 90 17.11 12.84 3.87
C GLU A 90 15.79 13.00 4.65
N GLU A 91 15.08 14.10 4.44
CA GLU A 91 13.73 14.31 4.99
C GLU A 91 12.74 13.24 4.50
N PHE A 92 12.80 12.88 3.21
CA PHE A 92 11.94 11.84 2.64
C PHE A 92 12.17 10.49 3.34
N VAL A 93 13.43 10.09 3.50
CA VAL A 93 13.80 8.83 4.16
C VAL A 93 13.39 8.83 5.63
N GLN A 94 13.65 9.92 6.35
CA GLN A 94 13.27 10.04 7.76
C GLN A 94 11.75 9.93 7.94
N LYS A 95 10.98 10.67 7.14
CA LYS A 95 9.51 10.58 7.17
C LYS A 95 9.03 9.20 6.77
N GLY A 96 9.72 8.56 5.84
CA GLY A 96 9.39 7.20 5.44
C GLY A 96 9.54 6.17 6.56
N GLU A 97 10.61 6.28 7.35
CA GLU A 97 10.82 5.46 8.55
C GLU A 97 9.75 5.73 9.62
N GLU A 98 9.35 7.00 9.82
CA GLU A 98 8.26 7.36 10.74
C GLU A 98 6.92 6.74 10.32
N ILE A 99 6.58 6.81 9.03
CA ILE A 99 5.32 6.27 8.49
C ILE A 99 5.33 4.73 8.50
N SER A 100 6.50 4.09 8.42
CA SER A 100 6.61 2.62 8.38
C SER A 100 5.96 1.93 9.59
N TRP A 101 5.97 2.58 10.76
CA TRP A 101 5.34 2.07 11.98
C TRP A 101 3.82 1.87 11.85
N ILE A 102 3.18 2.64 10.96
CA ILE A 102 1.74 2.55 10.71
C ILE A 102 1.43 1.32 9.84
N ALA A 103 2.29 1.02 8.86
CA ALA A 103 2.12 -0.15 8.00
C ALA A 103 2.49 -1.47 8.69
N PHE A 104 3.48 -1.43 9.58
CA PHE A 104 4.05 -2.60 10.23
C PHE A 104 3.94 -2.49 11.75
N PRO A 105 2.72 -2.59 12.32
CA PRO A 105 2.54 -2.47 13.76
C PRO A 105 3.21 -3.65 14.49
N ASP A 106 3.87 -3.35 15.61
CA ASP A 106 4.57 -4.36 16.40
C ASP A 106 3.61 -5.46 16.87
N LYS A 107 4.08 -6.71 16.78
CA LYS A 107 3.33 -7.91 17.22
C LYS A 107 2.88 -7.82 18.69
N ILE A 108 3.56 -7.02 19.50
CA ILE A 108 3.24 -6.80 20.92
C ILE A 108 1.95 -5.97 21.08
N LEU A 109 1.76 -4.93 20.26
CA LEU A 109 0.57 -4.08 20.29
C LEU A 109 -0.67 -4.84 19.79
N SER A 110 -0.47 -5.74 18.82
CA SER A 110 -1.52 -6.62 18.28
C SER A 110 -2.07 -7.65 19.29
N ARG A 111 -1.34 -7.96 20.37
CA ARG A 111 -1.84 -8.86 21.43
C ARG A 111 -2.86 -8.18 22.33
N VAL A 112 -2.68 -6.89 22.60
CA VAL A 112 -3.58 -6.12 23.47
C VAL A 112 -4.93 -5.90 22.79
N SER A 113 -4.96 -5.56 21.50
CA SER A 113 -6.21 -5.39 20.74
C SER A 113 -7.05 -6.66 20.62
N ALA A 114 -6.40 -7.83 20.48
CA ALA A 114 -7.07 -9.12 20.48
C ALA A 114 -7.70 -9.49 21.84
N GLN A 115 -7.08 -9.07 22.95
CA GLN A 115 -7.63 -9.27 24.30
C GLN A 115 -8.88 -8.42 24.56
N TYR A 116 -8.91 -7.16 24.14
CA TYR A 116 -10.10 -6.30 24.27
C TYR A 116 -11.29 -6.83 23.46
N THR A 117 -11.03 -7.35 22.25
CA THR A 117 -12.09 -7.92 21.40
C THR A 117 -12.70 -9.18 22.03
N ARG A 118 -11.90 -10.01 22.70
CA ARG A 118 -12.39 -11.23 23.40
C ARG A 118 -13.12 -10.92 24.71
N GLN A 119 -12.81 -9.82 25.38
CA GLN A 119 -13.53 -9.44 26.60
C GLN A 119 -14.93 -8.87 26.31
N ASN A 120 -15.14 -8.24 25.14
CA ASN A 120 -16.46 -7.72 24.77
C ASN A 120 -17.45 -8.78 24.28
N THR A 121 -17.00 -9.97 23.87
CA THR A 121 -17.92 -11.07 23.52
C THR A 121 -18.48 -11.81 24.74
N ASN A 122 -17.94 -11.57 25.94
CA ASN A 122 -18.41 -12.22 27.17
C ASN A 122 -19.55 -11.47 27.89
N TYR A 123 -19.85 -10.23 27.51
CA TYR A 123 -20.97 -9.46 28.06
C TYR A 123 -22.31 -9.67 27.32
N ARG A 124 -22.38 -10.65 26.39
CA ARG A 124 -23.62 -11.01 25.69
C ARG A 124 -24.35 -12.22 26.30
N LYS A 125 -24.26 -12.38 27.62
CA LYS A 125 -25.13 -13.20 28.46
C LYS A 125 -25.49 -12.27 29.63
N GLN A 126 -26.71 -11.82 29.89
CA GLN A 126 -28.02 -12.43 29.74
C GLN A 126 -29.03 -11.26 29.64
N LEU A 127 -29.85 -11.22 28.58
CA LEU A 127 -31.14 -10.53 28.65
C LEU A 127 -32.19 -11.62 28.90
N PRO A 128 -33.14 -11.43 29.82
CA PRO A 128 -34.13 -12.45 30.13
C PRO A 128 -34.96 -12.76 28.89
N VAL A 129 -34.91 -14.02 28.48
CA VAL A 129 -35.79 -14.60 27.46
C VAL A 129 -37.22 -14.48 27.97
N ARG A 130 -37.97 -13.49 27.49
CA ARG A 130 -39.43 -13.57 27.54
C ARG A 130 -39.86 -14.67 26.59
N ILE A 131 -40.22 -15.83 27.14
CA ILE A 131 -40.91 -16.89 26.41
C ILE A 131 -42.33 -16.37 26.14
N TYR A 132 -42.55 -15.81 24.95
CA TYR A 132 -43.90 -15.68 24.40
C TYR A 132 -44.20 -16.96 23.63
N ASN A 133 -45.05 -17.82 24.20
CA ASN A 133 -45.64 -18.95 23.50
C ASN A 133 -46.72 -18.44 22.55
N GLY A 134 -46.32 -18.02 21.36
CA GLY A 134 -47.22 -17.74 20.24
C GLY A 134 -47.43 -19.01 19.39
N PRO A 135 -48.64 -19.29 18.90
CA PRO A 135 -48.93 -20.50 18.13
C PRO A 135 -48.16 -20.50 16.80
N ARG A 136 -47.49 -21.63 16.53
CA ARG A 136 -46.87 -21.94 15.24
C ARG A 136 -47.94 -21.91 14.14
N ASN A 137 -47.76 -21.03 13.15
CA ASN A 137 -48.34 -21.24 11.84
C ASN A 137 -47.28 -21.02 10.75
N THR A 138 -47.06 -22.09 10.01
CA THR A 138 -46.28 -22.22 8.80
C THR A 138 -46.93 -21.42 7.67
N ARG A 139 -46.19 -20.46 7.09
CA ARG A 139 -46.23 -19.96 5.69
C ARG A 139 -45.77 -18.50 5.64
N GLN A 140 -44.49 -18.28 5.35
CA GLN A 140 -43.97 -17.23 4.46
C GLN A 140 -42.45 -17.19 4.61
N ALA A 141 -41.76 -17.77 3.63
CA ALA A 141 -40.36 -17.48 3.39
C ALA A 141 -40.29 -16.28 2.45
N GLU A 142 -40.30 -15.06 2.99
CA GLU A 142 -39.90 -13.87 2.25
C GLU A 142 -39.06 -12.93 3.14
N TYR A 143 -37.77 -12.89 2.79
CA TYR A 143 -36.83 -11.78 2.87
C TYR A 143 -36.56 -11.07 4.21
N CYS A 144 -35.42 -11.44 4.82
CA CYS A 144 -34.55 -10.51 5.53
C CYS A 144 -33.08 -10.87 5.27
N ALA A 145 -32.47 -10.24 4.25
CA ALA A 145 -31.05 -10.33 3.95
C ALA A 145 -30.45 -8.93 3.76
N LEU A 146 -29.97 -8.35 4.86
CA LEU A 146 -29.02 -7.25 4.97
C LEU A 146 -28.21 -7.59 6.23
N HIS A 147 -26.92 -7.94 6.25
CA HIS A 147 -25.81 -7.74 5.32
C HIS A 147 -24.76 -8.85 5.50
N GLY A 148 -24.22 -9.34 4.39
CA GLY A 148 -23.00 -10.15 4.30
C GLY A 148 -22.57 -10.19 2.84
N GLN A 149 -21.31 -9.89 2.57
CA GLN A 149 -20.65 -9.72 1.27
C GLN A 149 -21.17 -10.61 0.12
N GLY A 150 -21.27 -10.05 -1.10
CA GLY A 150 -21.26 -10.93 -2.29
C GLY A 150 -21.72 -10.46 -3.66
N VAL A 151 -22.08 -9.20 -3.96
CA VAL A 151 -22.20 -8.77 -5.38
C VAL A 151 -22.21 -7.24 -5.52
N MET A 152 -21.02 -6.65 -5.70
CA MET A 152 -20.87 -5.25 -6.09
C MET A 152 -20.19 -5.16 -7.46
N GLN A 153 -20.74 -5.85 -8.46
CA GLN A 153 -20.34 -5.69 -9.86
C GLN A 153 -21.48 -5.63 -10.91
N GLN A 154 -22.76 -5.55 -10.52
CA GLN A 154 -23.84 -5.45 -11.53
C GLN A 154 -24.95 -4.42 -11.23
N ARG A 155 -24.60 -3.25 -10.66
CA ARG A 155 -25.60 -2.17 -10.46
C ARG A 155 -25.28 -0.80 -11.04
N ILE A 156 -24.12 -0.63 -11.69
CA ILE A 156 -23.81 0.62 -12.42
C ILE A 156 -24.29 0.56 -13.89
N VAL A 157 -24.35 -0.63 -14.51
CA VAL A 157 -24.72 -0.77 -15.93
C VAL A 157 -26.23 -0.51 -16.17
N ASN A 158 -27.11 -0.88 -15.23
CA ASN A 158 -28.57 -0.74 -15.43
C ASN A 158 -29.14 0.63 -15.08
N SER A 159 -28.39 1.47 -14.37
CA SER A 159 -28.79 2.85 -14.05
C SER A 159 -28.50 3.81 -15.21
N LEU A 160 -27.49 3.50 -16.05
CA LEU A 160 -27.18 4.27 -17.26
C LEU A 160 -28.09 3.90 -18.44
N GLN A 161 -28.63 2.67 -18.51
CA GLN A 161 -29.56 2.27 -19.58
C GLN A 161 -31.00 2.78 -19.40
N ARG A 162 -31.41 3.18 -18.19
CA ARG A 162 -32.74 3.81 -17.99
C ARG A 162 -32.74 5.32 -18.12
N LEU A 163 -31.57 5.96 -18.02
CA LEU A 163 -31.44 7.41 -18.20
C LEU A 163 -31.35 7.85 -19.67
N TRP A 164 -31.15 6.92 -20.61
CA TRP A 164 -31.19 7.17 -22.05
C TRP A 164 -32.52 6.81 -22.75
N LYS A 165 -33.47 6.15 -22.07
CA LYS A 165 -34.80 5.81 -22.64
C LYS A 165 -35.94 6.74 -22.22
N GLY A 166 -35.66 7.82 -21.48
CA GLY A 166 -36.68 8.72 -20.91
C GLY A 166 -36.66 10.16 -21.40
N LYS A 167 -35.78 10.55 -22.34
CA LYS A 167 -35.76 11.89 -22.94
C LYS A 167 -35.71 11.79 -24.47
N GLY A 168 -36.80 12.18 -25.10
CA GLY A 168 -37.02 12.19 -26.56
C GLY A 168 -38.52 12.11 -26.82
N VAL A 169 -39.29 13.15 -26.48
CA VAL A 169 -39.63 14.26 -27.39
C VAL A 169 -40.38 13.72 -28.61
N GLY A 170 -41.69 13.94 -28.63
CA GLY A 170 -42.45 13.84 -29.88
C GLY A 170 -41.95 14.89 -30.87
N LEU A 171 -41.92 14.54 -32.15
CA LEU A 171 -42.00 15.44 -33.31
C LEU A 171 -41.96 14.60 -34.59
N GLY A 172 -43.05 14.64 -35.37
CA GLY A 172 -42.98 14.92 -36.81
C GLY A 172 -42.84 13.76 -37.82
N ASN A 173 -43.79 13.80 -38.77
CA ASN A 173 -43.75 13.37 -40.18
C ASN A 173 -43.74 11.86 -40.46
N GLN A 174 -44.60 11.29 -41.31
CA GLN A 174 -45.22 11.78 -42.56
C GLN A 174 -46.68 11.33 -42.68
#